data_AF-A0A0R3PT54-F1
#
_entry.id   AF-A0A0R3PT54-F1
#
_cell.length_a   1.000
_cell.length_b   1.000
_cell.length_c   1.000
_cell.angle_alpha   90.00
_cell.angle_beta   90.00
_cell.angle_gamma   90.00
#
_symmetry.space_group_name_H-M   'P 1'
#
loop_
_entity.id
_entity.type
_entity.pdbx_description
1 polymer ?
#
loop_
_entity_poly.entity_id
_entity_poly.type
_entity_poly.pdbx_seq_one_letter_code
_entity_poly.pdbx_strand_id
1 'polypeptide(L)'
;MAGALPRRIIKETQRLMADPVPGISASPDDNNARYFHVMIAGPQDSPFAGGVFKLELFLPEEYPMAAPKVRFMTKIYHPNIDKLGRICLDILKDKWSPALQIRTVLLSIQALLSAPNPEDPLATDVAEQWKTNESEAIRTAKEWTLHTENMHFRQNDPSVVNCSRSIVRGDRGDIHPSLAVDSPYTVQWSKLFKSRLVSSLAAHGQIYSYSAAFVLFVLFADSVREVKKYSHVEVAMESSVIHRVADTDAIIHMRLFRAQRNFYISGFALLLFLVIKRIMGLISRGAQLEAASEAAMRQAESATKAAKTLMNASGDSEVAELNRKIEELGTELKKAQTDRDTLLKQAESLQTEYDRVSDLLVKFEVFFFHGSAL
;
A
#
# COMPACT_ATOMS: atom_id res chain seq x y z
N MET A 1 32.83 8.68 29.48
CA MET A 1 32.71 7.23 29.21
C MET A 1 31.57 7.07 28.22
N ALA A 2 31.85 6.88 26.92
CA ALA A 2 30.77 6.55 25.98
C ALA A 2 30.26 5.15 26.36
N GLY A 3 29.05 5.08 26.93
CA GLY A 3 28.42 3.81 27.27
C GLY A 3 28.31 2.92 26.03
N ALA A 4 28.43 1.60 26.22
CA ALA A 4 28.29 0.66 25.13
C ALA A 4 26.96 0.89 24.38
N LEU A 5 27.01 0.92 23.05
CA LEU A 5 25.81 1.12 22.23
C LEU A 5 24.77 0.04 22.52
N PRO A 6 23.49 0.42 22.73
CA PRO A 6 22.41 -0.53 22.91
C PRO A 6 22.37 -1.54 21.75
N ARG A 7 22.18 -2.82 22.08
CA ARG A 7 22.10 -3.93 21.10
C ARG A 7 21.09 -3.66 19.98
N ARG A 8 20.03 -2.91 20.27
CA ARG A 8 19.01 -2.54 19.30
C ARG A 8 19.56 -1.68 18.16
N ILE A 9 20.31 -0.62 18.50
CA ILE A 9 20.90 0.29 17.52
C ILE A 9 21.84 -0.50 16.59
N ILE A 10 22.70 -1.33 17.17
CA ILE A 10 23.63 -2.19 16.41
C ILE A 10 22.87 -3.09 15.42
N LYS A 11 21.81 -3.78 15.87
CA LYS A 11 21.03 -4.67 15.01
C LYS A 11 20.28 -3.93 13.91
N GLU A 12 19.72 -2.76 14.21
CA GLU A 12 19.01 -1.95 13.21
C GLU A 12 19.97 -1.38 12.17
N THR A 13 21.15 -0.87 12.58
CA THR A 13 22.20 -0.44 11.66
C THR A 13 22.67 -1.57 10.76
N GLN A 14 22.95 -2.75 11.33
CA GLN A 14 23.34 -3.94 10.54
C GLN A 14 22.28 -4.33 9.52
N ARG A 15 20.99 -4.27 9.89
CA ARG A 15 19.88 -4.56 8.98
C ARG A 15 19.77 -3.52 7.86
N LEU A 16 19.94 -2.24 8.17
CA LEU A 16 19.93 -1.17 7.16
C LEU A 16 21.08 -1.34 6.14
N MET A 17 22.25 -1.81 6.58
CA MET A 17 23.38 -2.09 5.69
C MET A 17 23.20 -3.38 4.88
N ALA A 18 22.63 -4.43 5.50
CA ALA A 18 22.43 -5.72 4.85
C ALA A 18 21.27 -5.73 3.84
N ASP A 19 20.21 -4.96 4.11
CA ASP A 19 19.03 -4.82 3.27
C ASP A 19 18.70 -3.33 3.08
N PRO A 20 19.42 -2.64 2.17
CA PRO A 20 19.21 -1.22 1.92
C PRO A 20 17.81 -0.96 1.36
N VAL A 21 17.22 0.16 1.75
CA VAL A 21 15.91 0.57 1.27
C VAL A 21 16.06 1.23 -0.10
N PRO A 22 15.27 0.86 -1.12
CA PRO A 22 15.31 1.52 -2.43
C PRO A 22 15.11 3.03 -2.30
N GLY A 23 16.02 3.81 -2.89
CA GLY A 23 15.98 5.27 -2.84
C GLY A 23 16.33 5.89 -1.49
N ILE A 24 16.82 5.13 -0.50
CA ILE A 24 17.25 5.67 0.79
C ILE A 24 18.63 5.11 1.16
N SER A 25 19.55 6.01 1.50
CA SER A 25 20.85 5.69 2.08
C SER A 25 20.89 6.23 3.51
N ALA A 26 21.27 5.40 4.48
CA ALA A 26 21.44 5.83 5.86
C ALA A 26 22.70 5.20 6.45
N SER A 27 23.67 6.02 6.84
CA SER A 27 24.94 5.58 7.43
C SER A 27 25.18 6.26 8.77
N PRO A 28 25.63 5.54 9.81
CA PRO A 28 26.02 6.17 11.06
C PRO A 28 27.22 7.10 10.87
N ASP A 29 27.33 8.13 11.68
CA ASP A 29 28.50 9.00 11.74
C ASP A 29 29.69 8.28 12.38
N ASP A 30 30.89 8.55 11.85
CA ASP A 30 32.13 7.90 12.30
C ASP A 30 32.45 8.19 13.78
N ASN A 31 32.06 9.36 14.26
CA ASN A 31 32.34 9.80 15.63
C ASN A 31 31.18 9.50 16.59
N ASN A 32 29.96 9.32 16.06
CA ASN A 32 28.77 9.09 16.87
C ASN A 32 27.80 8.11 16.19
N ALA A 33 27.84 6.85 16.60
CA ALA A 33 26.96 5.81 16.07
C ALA A 33 25.46 5.97 16.44
N ARG A 34 25.09 7.01 17.21
CA ARG A 34 23.68 7.43 17.41
C ARG A 34 23.24 8.49 16.41
N TYR A 35 24.16 9.10 15.68
CA TYR A 35 23.89 10.08 14.63
C TYR A 35 24.02 9.41 13.27
N PHE A 36 23.12 9.70 12.34
CA PHE A 36 23.06 9.11 11.02
C PHE A 36 22.95 10.20 9.96
N HIS A 37 23.78 10.05 8.93
CA HIS A 37 23.67 10.79 7.67
C HIS A 37 22.72 10.04 6.76
N VAL A 38 21.61 10.69 6.39
CA VAL A 38 20.55 10.08 5.60
C VAL A 38 20.38 10.85 4.29
N MET A 39 20.21 10.11 3.19
CA MET A 39 19.81 10.65 1.90
C MET A 39 18.58 9.92 1.39
N ILE A 40 17.57 10.67 0.97
CA ILE A 40 16.32 10.16 0.42
C ILE A 40 16.16 10.70 -0.99
N ALA A 41 15.99 9.80 -1.96
CA ALA A 41 15.59 10.13 -3.31
C ALA A 41 14.11 10.51 -3.32
N GLY A 42 13.78 11.58 -4.03
CA GLY A 42 12.41 11.96 -4.28
C GLY A 42 11.65 10.87 -5.06
N PRO A 43 10.44 10.49 -4.62
CA PRO A 43 9.60 9.51 -5.33
C PRO A 43 9.29 9.94 -6.77
N GLN A 44 9.22 8.99 -7.71
CA GLN A 44 9.02 9.27 -9.15
C GLN A 44 7.66 9.88 -9.46
N ASP A 45 6.60 9.47 -8.74
CA ASP A 45 5.23 9.95 -8.94
C ASP A 45 4.90 11.18 -8.07
N SER A 46 5.90 11.94 -7.65
CA SER A 46 5.74 13.11 -6.78
C SER A 46 6.43 14.35 -7.37
N PRO A 47 6.10 15.57 -6.91
CA PRO A 47 6.79 16.78 -7.37
C PRO A 47 8.28 16.82 -7.01
N PHE A 48 8.75 15.87 -6.21
CA PHE A 48 10.11 15.77 -5.74
C PHE A 48 10.98 14.81 -6.58
N ALA A 49 10.41 14.20 -7.62
CA ALA A 49 11.11 13.29 -8.53
C ALA A 49 12.44 13.89 -9.06
N GLY A 50 13.49 13.07 -9.08
CA GLY A 50 14.85 13.48 -9.45
C GLY A 50 15.64 14.19 -8.34
N GLY A 51 14.97 14.69 -7.30
CA GLY A 51 15.63 15.29 -6.14
C GLY A 51 16.34 14.28 -5.25
N VAL A 52 17.41 14.72 -4.58
CA VAL A 52 18.06 13.99 -3.48
C VAL A 52 18.11 14.89 -2.26
N PHE A 53 17.45 14.46 -1.19
CA PHE A 53 17.29 15.24 0.03
C PHE A 53 18.17 14.67 1.13
N LYS A 54 19.00 15.52 1.73
CA LYS A 54 19.82 15.18 2.89
C LYS A 54 19.03 15.40 4.17
N LEU A 55 19.07 14.42 5.05
CA LEU A 55 18.48 14.46 6.38
C LEU A 55 19.54 14.05 7.41
N GLU A 56 19.38 14.59 8.62
CA GLU A 56 20.05 14.07 9.81
C GLU A 56 19.06 13.29 10.65
N LEU A 57 19.52 12.17 11.22
CA LEU A 57 18.76 11.37 12.17
C LEU A 57 19.60 11.14 13.42
N PHE A 58 19.03 11.44 14.58
CA PHE A 58 19.68 11.27 15.88
C PHE A 58 18.84 10.37 16.80
N LEU A 59 19.50 9.38 17.37
CA LEU A 59 18.93 8.45 18.34
C LEU A 59 19.22 8.95 19.77
N PRO A 60 18.20 9.45 20.51
CA PRO A 60 18.41 9.91 21.87
C PRO A 60 18.82 8.78 22.82
N GLU A 61 19.25 9.12 24.04
CA GLU A 61 19.72 8.13 25.02
C GLU A 61 18.63 7.11 25.38
N GLU A 62 17.38 7.60 25.43
CA GLU A 62 16.17 6.84 25.74
C GLU A 62 15.67 5.99 24.57
N TYR A 63 16.32 6.03 23.39
CA TYR A 63 15.92 5.20 22.26
C TYR A 63 16.05 3.70 22.61
N PRO A 64 15.00 2.87 22.38
CA PRO A 64 13.82 3.10 21.53
C PRO A 64 12.55 3.56 22.26
N MET A 65 12.62 3.87 23.55
CA MET A 65 11.46 4.36 24.31
C MET A 65 11.05 5.77 23.86
N ALA A 66 12.03 6.60 23.48
CA ALA A 66 11.79 7.86 22.78
C ALA A 66 12.01 7.72 21.26
N ALA A 67 11.26 8.50 20.48
CA ALA A 67 11.38 8.57 19.04
C ALA A 67 12.75 9.11 18.59
N PRO A 68 13.24 8.71 17.40
CA PRO A 68 14.41 9.36 16.79
C PRO A 68 14.08 10.80 16.42
N LYS A 69 15.07 11.69 16.51
CA LYS A 69 14.96 13.07 16.03
C LYS A 69 15.42 13.12 14.58
N VAL A 70 14.57 13.57 13.67
CA VAL A 70 14.88 13.63 12.24
C VAL A 70 14.65 15.04 11.72
N ARG A 71 15.57 15.54 10.89
CA ARG A 71 15.49 16.88 10.30
C ARG A 71 16.03 16.89 8.87
N PHE A 72 15.36 17.61 7.97
CA PHE A 72 15.86 17.91 6.64
C PHE A 72 16.99 18.94 6.72
N MET A 73 18.13 18.58 6.13
CA MET A 73 19.25 19.50 5.91
C MET A 73 19.10 20.22 4.58
N THR A 74 18.56 19.51 3.59
CA THR A 74 18.22 20.07 2.29
C THR A 74 16.90 20.84 2.40
N LYS A 75 16.88 22.10 1.94
CA LYS A 75 15.66 22.90 1.90
C LYS A 75 14.67 22.31 0.89
N ILE A 76 13.39 22.26 1.25
CA ILE A 76 12.33 21.65 0.44
C ILE A 76 11.05 22.47 0.54
N TYR A 77 10.28 22.52 -0.56
CA TYR A 77 8.97 23.15 -0.59
C TYR A 77 7.90 22.09 -0.35
N HIS A 78 7.46 21.93 0.91
CA HIS A 78 6.55 20.85 1.32
C HIS A 78 5.63 21.29 2.48
N PRO A 79 4.31 21.01 2.45
CA PRO A 79 3.36 21.42 3.51
C PRO A 79 3.75 20.98 4.93
N ASN A 80 4.23 19.74 5.07
CA ASN A 80 4.59 19.15 6.37
C ASN A 80 6.05 19.35 6.79
N ILE A 81 6.86 20.13 6.06
CA ILE A 81 8.27 20.39 6.38
C ILE A 81 8.50 21.89 6.43
N ASP A 82 9.05 22.38 7.54
CA ASP A 82 9.27 23.82 7.70
C ASP A 82 10.63 24.31 7.15
N LYS A 83 10.85 25.62 7.24
CA LYS A 83 12.08 26.29 6.78
C LYS A 83 13.34 25.86 7.55
N LEU A 84 13.18 25.26 8.74
CA LEU A 84 14.26 24.71 9.56
C LEU A 84 14.49 23.21 9.30
N GLY A 85 13.67 22.58 8.46
CA GLY A 85 13.71 21.17 8.11
C GLY A 85 13.01 20.24 9.11
N ARG A 86 12.24 20.78 10.07
CA ARG A 86 11.45 19.98 11.00
C ARG A 86 10.29 19.31 10.24
N ILE A 87 9.93 18.11 10.65
CA ILE A 87 8.92 17.28 9.96
C ILE A 87 7.70 17.15 10.87
N CYS A 88 6.50 17.43 10.35
CA CYS A 88 5.26 17.01 11.01
C CYS A 88 4.91 15.59 10.54
N LEU A 89 5.24 14.60 11.38
CA LEU A 89 4.91 13.20 11.17
C LEU A 89 4.55 12.59 12.53
N ASP A 90 3.37 12.00 12.63
CA ASP A 90 2.77 11.48 13.88
C ASP A 90 3.62 10.39 14.53
N ILE A 91 4.26 9.52 13.74
CA ILE A 91 5.16 8.48 14.25
C ILE A 91 6.44 9.04 14.88
N LEU A 92 6.77 10.31 14.68
CA LEU A 92 7.88 11.00 15.37
C LEU A 92 7.43 11.70 16.66
N LYS A 93 6.14 11.63 16.99
CA LYS A 93 5.51 12.30 18.13
C LYS A 93 4.69 11.30 18.95
N ASP A 94 3.37 11.43 18.93
CA ASP A 94 2.40 10.72 19.78
C ASP A 94 2.15 9.28 19.33
N LYS A 95 2.35 8.97 18.04
CA LYS A 95 2.21 7.60 17.51
C LYS A 95 3.52 6.84 17.46
N TRP A 96 4.58 7.36 18.07
CA TRP A 96 5.81 6.60 18.24
C TRP A 96 5.55 5.36 19.12
N SER A 97 6.06 4.22 18.67
CA SER A 97 6.07 2.99 19.45
C SER A 97 7.49 2.41 19.44
N PRO A 98 7.98 1.88 20.57
CA PRO A 98 9.21 1.11 20.58
C PRO A 98 9.17 -0.12 19.66
N ALA A 99 8.05 -0.49 19.04
CA ALA A 99 8.04 -1.51 17.98
C ALA A 99 8.58 -1.00 16.64
N LEU A 100 8.55 0.32 16.40
CA LEU A 100 9.00 0.96 15.15
C LEU A 100 10.53 1.00 15.08
N GLN A 101 11.07 0.84 13.88
CA GLN A 101 12.51 0.79 13.59
C GLN A 101 12.93 1.99 12.74
N ILE A 102 14.23 2.29 12.70
CA ILE A 102 14.82 3.35 11.87
C ILE A 102 14.34 3.20 10.42
N ARG A 103 14.35 1.97 9.89
CA ARG A 103 13.87 1.66 8.53
C ARG A 103 12.43 2.13 8.30
N THR A 104 11.54 1.86 9.24
CA THR A 104 10.12 2.23 9.15
C THR A 104 9.97 3.75 9.14
N VAL A 105 10.73 4.45 9.99
CA VAL A 105 10.73 5.92 10.03
C VAL A 105 11.16 6.51 8.69
N LEU A 106 12.25 6.00 8.11
CA LEU A 106 12.74 6.47 6.81
C LEU A 106 11.74 6.23 5.67
N LEU A 107 11.10 5.06 5.65
CA LEU A 107 10.03 4.72 4.70
C LEU A 107 8.82 5.63 4.86
N SER A 108 8.41 5.95 6.09
CA SER A 108 7.31 6.88 6.34
C SER A 108 7.61 8.30 5.89
N ILE A 109 8.87 8.75 6.00
CA ILE A 109 9.29 10.05 5.46
C ILE A 109 9.25 10.03 3.91
N GLN A 110 9.71 8.95 3.28
CA GLN A 110 9.62 8.81 1.82
C GLN A 110 8.14 8.79 1.37
N ALA A 111 7.26 8.11 2.10
CA ALA A 111 5.83 8.10 1.83
C ALA A 111 5.19 9.49 2.00
N LEU A 112 5.62 10.27 2.99
CA LEU A 112 5.19 11.65 3.18
C LEU A 112 5.54 12.53 1.97
N LEU A 113 6.71 12.32 1.35
CA LEU A 113 7.08 13.02 0.11
C LEU A 113 6.19 12.60 -1.07
N SER A 114 5.71 11.36 -1.12
CA SER A 114 4.79 10.91 -2.17
C SER A 114 3.39 11.52 -2.00
N ALA A 115 2.93 11.68 -0.76
CA ALA A 115 1.58 12.15 -0.44
C ALA A 115 1.64 13.27 0.62
N PRO A 116 1.89 14.52 0.21
CA PRO A 116 1.85 15.67 1.10
C PRO A 116 0.46 15.83 1.75
N ASN A 117 0.43 16.19 3.03
CA ASN A 117 -0.82 16.36 3.78
C ASN A 117 -1.04 17.84 4.15
N PRO A 118 -1.86 18.61 3.40
CA PRO A 118 -2.11 20.01 3.71
C PRO A 118 -3.04 20.23 4.91
N GLU A 119 -3.68 19.18 5.46
CA GLU A 119 -4.60 19.29 6.61
C GLU A 119 -3.88 19.39 7.96
N ASP A 120 -2.64 18.88 8.06
CA ASP A 120 -1.79 19.03 9.25
C ASP A 120 -0.41 19.64 8.90
N PRO A 121 -0.38 20.92 8.50
CA PRO A 121 0.82 21.53 7.95
C PRO A 121 1.76 22.06 9.02
N LEU A 122 3.06 22.04 8.71
CA LEU A 122 4.07 22.77 9.46
C LEU A 122 4.45 24.10 8.77
N ALA A 123 4.34 24.13 7.44
CA ALA A 123 4.50 25.32 6.62
C ALA A 123 3.11 25.78 6.13
N THR A 124 2.49 26.69 6.89
CA THR A 124 1.12 27.15 6.63
C THR A 124 0.99 27.89 5.31
N ASP A 125 2.01 28.65 4.92
CA ASP A 125 2.09 29.34 3.62
C ASP A 125 2.07 28.35 2.45
N VAL A 126 2.86 27.28 2.55
CA VAL A 126 2.92 26.22 1.54
C VAL A 126 1.61 25.43 1.48
N ALA A 127 1.03 25.11 2.63
CA ALA A 127 -0.20 24.34 2.72
C ALA A 127 -1.40 25.11 2.17
N GLU A 128 -1.51 26.40 2.42
CA GLU A 128 -2.56 27.26 1.86
C GLU A 128 -2.48 27.29 0.33
N GLN A 129 -1.28 27.37 -0.24
CA GLN A 129 -1.09 27.23 -1.69
C GLN A 129 -1.52 25.87 -2.21
N TRP A 130 -1.19 24.78 -1.50
CA TRP A 130 -1.62 23.43 -1.89
C TRP A 130 -3.14 23.28 -1.91
N LYS A 131 -3.85 23.93 -0.97
CA LYS A 131 -5.33 23.92 -0.91
C LYS A 131 -5.98 24.81 -1.95
N THR A 132 -5.40 25.98 -2.22
CA THR A 132 -5.99 26.99 -3.11
C THR A 132 -5.65 26.77 -4.58
N ASN A 133 -4.42 26.35 -4.88
CA ASN A 133 -3.94 26.11 -6.24
C ASN A 133 -2.85 25.02 -6.26
N GLU A 134 -3.30 23.77 -6.14
CA GLU A 134 -2.42 22.59 -6.10
C GLU A 134 -1.47 22.49 -7.30
N SER A 135 -1.95 22.84 -8.50
CA SER A 135 -1.14 22.77 -9.73
C SER A 135 0.06 23.72 -9.68
N GLU A 136 -0.13 24.93 -9.15
CA GLU A 136 0.93 25.92 -8.99
C GLU A 136 1.90 25.52 -7.87
N ALA A 137 1.37 25.00 -6.76
CA ALA A 137 2.18 24.50 -5.66
C ALA A 137 3.08 23.32 -6.09
N ILE A 138 2.55 22.38 -6.88
CA ILE A 138 3.32 21.27 -7.49
C ILE A 138 4.41 21.81 -8.41
N ARG A 139 4.13 22.83 -9.22
CA ARG A 139 5.13 23.46 -10.10
C ARG A 139 6.27 24.08 -9.29
N THR A 140 5.93 24.86 -8.26
CA THR A 140 6.91 25.48 -7.35
C THR A 140 7.76 24.43 -6.65
N ALA A 141 7.16 23.32 -6.22
CA ALA A 141 7.88 22.21 -5.60
C ALA A 141 8.88 21.53 -6.55
N LYS A 142 8.50 21.35 -7.82
CA LYS A 142 9.41 20.84 -8.87
C LYS A 142 10.57 21.81 -9.12
N GLU A 143 10.30 23.11 -9.20
CA GLU A 143 11.34 24.13 -9.39
C GLU A 143 12.35 24.15 -8.23
N TRP A 144 11.87 24.06 -6.99
CA TRP A 144 12.72 23.93 -5.80
C TRP A 144 13.57 22.66 -5.81
N THR A 145 12.98 21.55 -6.26
CA THR A 145 13.67 20.26 -6.37
C THR A 145 14.80 20.32 -7.40
N LEU A 146 14.54 20.90 -8.58
CA LEU A 146 15.56 21.11 -9.61
C LEU A 146 16.69 22.04 -9.14
N HIS A 147 16.36 23.09 -8.38
CA HIS A 147 17.39 23.99 -7.83
C HIS A 147 18.32 23.26 -6.84
N THR A 148 17.73 22.39 -6.02
CA THR A 148 18.44 21.57 -5.05
C THR A 148 19.41 20.59 -5.74
N GLU A 149 18.94 19.91 -6.79
CA GLU A 149 19.78 19.02 -7.61
C GLU A 149 20.99 19.78 -8.19
N ASN A 150 20.75 20.95 -8.78
CA ASN A 150 21.80 21.78 -9.37
C ASN A 150 22.82 22.29 -8.34
N MET A 151 22.40 22.60 -7.11
CA MET A 151 23.31 22.98 -6.04
C MET A 151 24.25 21.83 -5.65
N HIS A 152 23.74 20.60 -5.56
CA HIS A 152 24.55 19.44 -5.23
C HIS A 152 25.55 19.08 -6.33
N PHE A 153 25.18 19.22 -7.61
CA PHE A 153 26.11 19.07 -8.73
C PHE A 153 27.23 20.12 -8.72
N ARG A 154 26.93 21.38 -8.36
CA ARG A 154 27.94 22.45 -8.30
C ARG A 154 28.93 22.29 -7.14
N GLN A 155 28.49 21.75 -6.01
CA GLN A 155 29.36 21.53 -4.86
C GLN A 155 30.20 20.25 -4.97
N ASN A 156 30.04 19.46 -6.03
CA ASN A 156 30.80 18.25 -6.31
C ASN A 156 30.82 17.28 -5.11
N ASP A 157 29.73 17.23 -4.34
CA ASP A 157 29.66 16.47 -3.11
C ASP A 157 29.69 14.96 -3.42
N PRO A 158 30.78 14.25 -3.07
CA PRO A 158 30.92 12.84 -3.42
C PRO A 158 29.83 11.96 -2.81
N SER A 159 29.29 12.34 -1.66
CA SER A 159 28.22 11.59 -0.98
C SER A 159 26.94 11.58 -1.82
N VAL A 160 26.54 12.74 -2.34
CA VAL A 160 25.35 12.88 -3.19
C VAL A 160 25.59 12.25 -4.56
N VAL A 161 26.73 12.53 -5.19
CA VAL A 161 27.05 11.96 -6.52
C VAL A 161 27.10 10.44 -6.47
N ASN A 162 27.70 9.85 -5.43
CA ASN A 162 27.73 8.40 -5.26
C ASN A 162 26.38 7.83 -4.85
N CYS A 163 25.57 8.55 -4.07
CA CYS A 163 24.20 8.15 -3.73
C CYS A 163 23.31 8.17 -4.97
N SER A 164 23.23 9.28 -5.70
CA SER A 164 22.53 9.40 -6.98
C SER A 164 23.04 8.34 -7.96
N ARG A 165 24.35 8.08 -8.02
CA ARG A 165 24.91 7.03 -8.89
C ARG A 165 24.59 5.61 -8.39
N SER A 166 24.46 5.35 -7.09
CA SER A 166 24.05 4.04 -6.55
C SER A 166 22.54 3.80 -6.73
N ILE A 167 21.72 4.86 -6.56
CA ILE A 167 20.28 4.87 -6.81
C ILE A 167 20.04 4.66 -8.31
N VAL A 168 20.73 5.39 -9.18
CA VAL A 168 20.63 5.29 -10.66
C VAL A 168 21.34 4.04 -11.22
N ARG A 169 22.33 3.45 -10.54
CA ARG A 169 22.93 2.17 -10.97
C ARG A 169 22.02 0.98 -10.70
N GLY A 170 20.99 1.12 -9.84
CA GLY A 170 19.88 0.17 -9.80
C GLY A 170 19.12 0.08 -11.14
N ASP A 171 19.17 1.15 -11.96
CA ASP A 171 18.40 1.30 -13.21
C ASP A 171 19.24 1.22 -14.50
N ARG A 172 20.56 0.99 -14.44
CA ARG A 172 21.41 0.93 -15.64
C ARG A 172 21.74 -0.49 -16.07
N GLY A 173 20.69 -1.23 -16.41
CA GLY A 173 20.72 -2.43 -17.25
C GLY A 173 19.48 -2.44 -18.14
N ASP A 174 19.66 -2.08 -19.40
CA ASP A 174 18.79 -2.32 -20.56
C ASP A 174 17.44 -1.58 -20.66
N ILE A 175 17.36 -0.70 -21.65
CA ILE A 175 16.13 -0.06 -22.12
C ILE A 175 15.27 -1.14 -22.79
N HIS A 176 14.22 -1.59 -22.10
CA HIS A 176 13.10 -2.32 -22.70
C HIS A 176 11.77 -1.66 -22.24
N PRO A 177 10.80 -1.44 -23.13
CA PRO A 177 9.51 -0.89 -22.76
C PRO A 177 8.65 -2.00 -22.15
N SER A 178 8.69 -2.16 -20.82
CA SER A 178 7.67 -2.89 -20.05
C SER A 178 7.74 -2.42 -18.59
N LEU A 179 6.68 -1.77 -18.12
CA LEU A 179 6.45 -1.52 -16.70
C LEU A 179 6.24 -2.88 -15.99
N ALA A 180 7.29 -3.42 -15.38
CA ALA A 180 7.19 -4.42 -14.34
C ALA A 180 8.36 -4.23 -13.38
N VAL A 181 8.05 -3.79 -12.16
CA VAL A 181 9.01 -3.65 -11.06
C VAL A 181 9.49 -5.06 -10.66
N ASP A 182 10.54 -5.55 -11.31
CA ASP A 182 11.21 -6.79 -10.92
C ASP A 182 12.16 -6.53 -9.75
N SER A 183 11.60 -6.58 -8.55
CA SER A 183 12.34 -6.63 -7.29
C SER A 183 13.26 -7.87 -7.27
N PRO A 184 14.51 -7.82 -6.74
CA PRO A 184 15.42 -8.97 -6.69
C PRO A 184 14.89 -10.17 -5.89
N TYR A 185 13.78 -10.02 -5.17
CA TYR A 185 13.02 -11.10 -4.57
C TYR A 185 12.17 -11.91 -5.59
N THR A 186 11.90 -11.42 -6.81
CA THR A 186 11.08 -12.14 -7.82
C THR A 186 11.90 -13.21 -8.55
N VAL A 187 13.21 -13.06 -8.70
CA VAL A 187 14.04 -13.96 -9.52
C VAL A 187 14.31 -15.32 -8.84
N GLN A 188 14.51 -15.35 -7.52
CA GLN A 188 14.68 -16.61 -6.78
C GLN A 188 13.34 -17.36 -6.63
N TRP A 189 12.27 -16.63 -6.32
CA TRP A 189 10.95 -17.22 -6.14
C TRP A 189 10.32 -17.63 -7.48
N SER A 190 10.58 -16.94 -8.58
CA SER A 190 10.07 -17.34 -9.91
C SER A 190 10.58 -18.73 -10.31
N LYS A 191 11.79 -19.14 -9.91
CA LYS A 191 12.28 -20.51 -10.12
C LYS A 191 11.54 -21.53 -9.27
N LEU A 192 11.20 -21.18 -8.03
CA LEU A 192 10.40 -22.04 -7.15
C LEU A 192 8.94 -22.15 -7.65
N PHE A 193 8.31 -21.04 -8.02
CA PHE A 193 6.95 -20.99 -8.55
C PHE A 193 6.81 -21.62 -9.94
N LYS A 194 7.87 -21.63 -10.75
CA LYS A 194 7.94 -22.35 -12.04
C LYS A 194 8.32 -23.83 -11.89
N SER A 195 8.58 -24.33 -10.68
CA SER A 195 8.88 -25.74 -10.46
C SER A 195 7.67 -26.61 -10.77
N ARG A 196 7.92 -27.81 -11.35
CA ARG A 196 6.88 -28.81 -11.63
C ARG A 196 6.06 -29.18 -10.40
N LEU A 197 6.66 -29.10 -9.21
CA LEU A 197 5.99 -29.37 -7.94
C LEU A 197 4.95 -28.28 -7.60
N VAL A 198 5.31 -27.01 -7.77
CA VAL A 198 4.39 -25.88 -7.51
C VAL A 198 3.29 -25.80 -8.57
N SER A 199 3.60 -26.12 -9.83
CA SER A 199 2.58 -26.22 -10.89
C SER A 199 1.57 -27.35 -10.61
N SER A 200 2.00 -28.47 -10.04
CA SER A 200 1.12 -29.58 -9.65
C SER A 200 0.23 -29.21 -8.44
N LEU A 201 0.80 -28.52 -7.44
CA LEU A 201 0.04 -27.96 -6.32
C LEU A 201 -0.98 -26.90 -6.77
N ALA A 202 -0.61 -26.03 -7.72
CA ALA A 202 -1.48 -25.00 -8.27
C ALA A 202 -2.66 -25.61 -9.04
N ALA A 203 -2.44 -26.68 -9.82
CA ALA A 203 -3.48 -27.38 -10.55
C ALA A 203 -4.57 -27.97 -9.62
N HIS A 204 -4.20 -28.36 -8.41
CA HIS A 204 -5.12 -28.89 -7.38
C HIS A 204 -5.48 -27.87 -6.30
N GLY A 205 -5.10 -26.59 -6.47
CA GLY A 205 -5.24 -25.56 -5.43
C GLY A 205 -6.68 -25.32 -4.98
N GLN A 206 -7.65 -25.48 -5.88
CA GLN A 206 -9.07 -25.39 -5.54
C GLN A 206 -9.50 -26.53 -4.60
N ILE A 207 -9.07 -27.76 -4.87
CA ILE A 207 -9.40 -28.93 -4.05
C ILE A 207 -8.80 -28.77 -2.65
N TYR A 208 -7.53 -28.37 -2.55
CA TYR A 208 -6.88 -28.11 -1.26
C TYR A 208 -7.51 -26.95 -0.49
N SER A 209 -7.97 -25.91 -1.19
CA SER A 209 -8.69 -24.80 -0.56
C SER A 209 -10.03 -25.25 0.03
N TYR A 210 -10.78 -26.10 -0.68
CA TYR A 210 -12.03 -26.65 -0.15
C TYR A 210 -11.79 -27.64 0.99
N SER A 211 -10.77 -28.49 0.91
CA SER A 211 -10.43 -29.40 2.01
C SER A 211 -9.98 -28.63 3.25
N ALA A 212 -9.19 -27.57 3.11
CA ALA A 212 -8.77 -26.71 4.22
C ALA A 212 -9.97 -25.98 4.85
N ALA A 213 -10.88 -25.44 4.02
CA ALA A 213 -12.12 -24.83 4.49
C ALA A 213 -12.98 -25.82 5.27
N PHE A 214 -13.09 -27.06 4.78
CA PHE A 214 -13.84 -28.13 5.43
C PHE A 214 -13.24 -28.50 6.79
N VAL A 215 -11.91 -28.65 6.89
CA VAL A 215 -11.23 -28.90 8.17
C VAL A 215 -11.45 -27.76 9.16
N LEU A 216 -11.30 -26.51 8.72
CA LEU A 216 -11.55 -25.34 9.57
C LEU A 216 -13.01 -25.27 10.03
N PHE A 217 -13.96 -25.62 9.15
CA PHE A 217 -15.37 -25.69 9.49
C PHE A 217 -15.67 -26.78 10.52
N VAL A 218 -15.05 -27.97 10.40
CA VAL A 218 -15.19 -29.05 11.39
C VAL A 218 -14.61 -28.63 12.74
N LEU A 219 -13.44 -28.00 12.77
CA LEU A 219 -12.83 -27.47 14.00
C LEU A 219 -13.70 -26.38 14.64
N PHE A 220 -14.29 -25.51 13.82
CA PHE A 220 -15.25 -24.51 14.28
C PHE A 220 -16.50 -25.17 14.88
N ALA A 221 -17.08 -26.15 14.20
CA ALA A 221 -18.26 -26.87 14.68
C ALA A 221 -17.99 -27.62 16.01
N ASP A 222 -16.82 -28.25 16.16
CA ASP A 222 -16.44 -28.89 17.42
C ASP A 222 -16.26 -27.87 18.54
N SER A 223 -15.63 -26.71 18.25
CA SER A 223 -15.51 -25.62 19.25
C SER A 223 -16.86 -25.04 19.68
N VAL A 224 -17.84 -24.92 18.76
CA VAL A 224 -19.21 -24.52 19.08
C VAL A 224 -19.89 -25.56 19.97
N ARG A 225 -19.73 -26.84 19.64
CA ARG A 225 -20.27 -27.95 20.44
C ARG A 225 -19.69 -27.93 21.84
N GLU A 226 -18.39 -27.70 21.97
CA GLU A 226 -17.70 -27.68 23.26
C GLU A 226 -18.13 -26.50 24.13
N VAL A 227 -18.27 -25.30 23.56
CA VAL A 227 -18.82 -24.13 24.28
C VAL A 227 -20.25 -24.39 24.76
N LYS A 228 -21.13 -24.90 23.89
CA LYS A 228 -22.53 -25.23 24.26
C LYS A 228 -22.60 -26.30 25.33
N LYS A 229 -21.71 -27.30 25.29
CA LYS A 229 -21.64 -28.37 26.30
C LYS A 229 -21.34 -27.80 27.68
N TYR A 230 -20.33 -26.94 27.81
CA TYR A 230 -19.94 -26.40 29.12
C TYR A 230 -20.87 -25.29 29.61
N SER A 231 -21.48 -24.51 28.72
CA SER A 231 -22.50 -23.52 29.12
C SER A 231 -23.77 -24.17 29.67
N HIS A 232 -24.19 -25.31 29.09
CA HIS A 232 -25.38 -26.02 29.57
C HIS A 232 -25.13 -26.77 30.88
N VAL A 233 -23.90 -27.23 31.12
CA VAL A 233 -23.48 -27.83 32.39
C VAL A 233 -23.46 -26.77 33.50
N GLU A 234 -22.97 -25.55 33.22
CA GLU A 234 -23.00 -24.42 34.17
C GLU A 234 -24.45 -24.10 34.62
N VAL A 235 -25.39 -23.97 33.66
CA VAL A 235 -26.81 -23.70 33.95
C VAL A 235 -27.50 -24.85 34.70
N ALA A 236 -27.20 -26.11 34.34
CA ALA A 236 -27.77 -27.28 35.01
C ALA A 236 -27.25 -27.44 36.45
N MET A 237 -25.98 -27.11 36.69
CA MET A 237 -25.35 -27.22 38.00
C MET A 237 -25.77 -26.07 38.92
N GLU A 238 -26.05 -24.88 38.38
CA GLU A 238 -26.64 -23.75 39.10
C GLU A 238 -28.06 -24.06 39.62
N SER A 239 -28.80 -24.93 38.92
CA SER A 239 -30.15 -25.38 39.30
C SER A 239 -30.20 -26.48 40.37
N SER A 240 -29.10 -27.22 40.59
CA SER A 240 -29.02 -28.31 41.57
C SER A 240 -28.30 -27.87 42.87
N VAL A 241 -29.06 -27.61 43.94
CA VAL A 241 -28.57 -27.06 45.22
C VAL A 241 -27.84 -28.08 46.13
N ILE A 242 -27.55 -29.31 45.69
CA ILE A 242 -27.07 -30.38 46.58
C ILE A 242 -25.58 -30.70 46.36
N HIS A 243 -24.77 -30.37 47.39
CA HIS A 243 -23.33 -30.67 47.58
C HIS A 243 -22.34 -30.11 46.55
N ARG A 244 -21.85 -28.88 46.79
CA ARG A 244 -20.75 -28.27 46.03
C ARG A 244 -19.38 -28.70 46.57
N VAL A 245 -18.49 -29.18 45.70
CA VAL A 245 -17.04 -29.21 45.93
C VAL A 245 -16.48 -28.06 45.10
N ALA A 246 -15.95 -27.01 45.74
CA ALA A 246 -15.47 -25.79 45.08
C ALA A 246 -14.44 -26.05 43.96
N ASP A 247 -13.70 -27.16 44.06
CA ASP A 247 -12.73 -27.58 43.05
C ASP A 247 -13.37 -27.97 41.72
N THR A 248 -14.59 -28.52 41.73
CA THR A 248 -15.30 -28.96 40.51
C THR A 248 -15.81 -27.77 39.70
N ASP A 249 -16.35 -26.75 40.37
CA ASP A 249 -16.84 -25.51 39.74
C ASP A 249 -15.67 -24.79 39.04
N ALA A 250 -14.52 -24.66 39.73
CA ALA A 250 -13.32 -24.05 39.16
C ALA A 250 -12.82 -24.79 37.90
N ILE A 251 -12.86 -26.13 37.89
CA ILE A 251 -12.46 -26.94 36.73
C ILE A 251 -13.40 -26.71 35.54
N ILE A 252 -14.71 -26.62 35.78
CA ILE A 252 -15.72 -26.38 34.73
C ILE A 252 -15.54 -24.99 34.12
N HIS A 253 -15.41 -23.95 34.94
CA HIS A 253 -15.14 -22.59 34.45
C HIS A 253 -13.83 -22.53 33.64
N MET A 254 -12.75 -23.18 34.11
CA MET A 254 -11.50 -23.24 33.35
C MET A 254 -11.68 -23.93 31.98
N ARG A 255 -12.51 -24.97 31.89
CA ARG A 255 -12.82 -25.64 30.62
C ARG A 255 -13.68 -24.78 29.71
N LEU A 256 -14.64 -24.04 30.25
CA LEU A 256 -15.45 -23.08 29.51
C LEU A 256 -14.59 -21.95 28.90
N PHE A 257 -13.67 -21.35 29.65
CA PHE A 257 -12.76 -20.33 29.13
C PHE A 257 -11.80 -20.86 28.05
N ARG A 258 -11.41 -22.15 28.12
CA ARG A 258 -10.64 -22.79 27.03
C ARG A 258 -11.52 -22.97 25.79
N ALA A 259 -12.75 -23.46 25.95
CA ALA A 259 -13.68 -23.65 24.86
C ALA A 259 -14.02 -22.32 24.16
N GLN A 260 -14.28 -21.25 24.92
CA GLN A 260 -14.56 -19.92 24.38
C GLN A 260 -13.39 -19.38 23.54
N ARG A 261 -12.15 -19.49 24.04
CA ARG A 261 -10.95 -19.09 23.27
C ARG A 261 -10.78 -19.90 21.99
N ASN A 262 -10.96 -21.23 22.07
CA ASN A 262 -10.89 -22.10 20.89
C ASN A 262 -11.96 -21.75 19.85
N PHE A 263 -13.16 -21.37 20.28
CA PHE A 263 -14.23 -20.88 19.42
C PHE A 263 -13.88 -19.57 18.72
N TYR A 264 -13.31 -18.60 19.44
CA TYR A 264 -12.84 -17.36 18.81
C TYR A 264 -11.72 -17.64 17.81
N ILE A 265 -10.72 -18.45 18.16
CA ILE A 265 -9.59 -18.77 17.28
C ILE A 265 -10.07 -19.48 16.00
N SER A 266 -10.91 -20.51 16.12
CA SER A 266 -11.44 -21.25 14.97
C SER A 266 -12.35 -20.38 14.10
N GLY A 267 -13.18 -19.53 14.73
CA GLY A 267 -14.07 -18.60 14.04
C GLY A 267 -13.32 -17.51 13.26
N PHE A 268 -12.34 -16.87 13.89
CA PHE A 268 -11.49 -15.88 13.22
C PHE A 268 -10.64 -16.51 12.11
N ALA A 269 -10.11 -17.72 12.31
CA ALA A 269 -9.38 -18.44 11.27
C ALA A 269 -10.25 -18.74 10.05
N LEU A 270 -11.50 -19.18 10.26
CA LEU A 270 -12.45 -19.44 9.18
C LEU A 270 -12.80 -18.14 8.42
N LEU A 271 -13.08 -17.05 9.14
CA LEU A 271 -13.38 -15.75 8.54
C LEU A 271 -12.19 -15.23 7.71
N LEU A 272 -10.99 -15.23 8.29
CA LEU A 272 -9.76 -14.79 7.62
C LEU A 272 -9.51 -15.64 6.38
N PHE A 273 -9.69 -16.96 6.46
CA PHE A 273 -9.52 -17.86 5.32
C PHE A 273 -10.47 -17.51 4.15
N LEU A 274 -11.74 -17.21 4.44
CA LEU A 274 -12.71 -16.81 3.41
C LEU A 274 -12.36 -15.45 2.79
N VAL A 275 -11.94 -14.48 3.61
CA VAL A 275 -11.50 -13.16 3.13
C VAL A 275 -10.26 -13.30 2.23
N ILE A 276 -9.25 -14.04 2.68
CA ILE A 276 -8.03 -14.30 1.90
C ILE A 276 -8.39 -15.01 0.58
N LYS A 277 -9.27 -16.03 0.61
CA LYS A 277 -9.73 -16.72 -0.61
C LYS A 277 -10.41 -15.76 -1.58
N ARG A 278 -11.24 -14.84 -1.09
CA ARG A 278 -11.90 -13.83 -1.91
C ARG A 278 -10.90 -12.87 -2.54
N ILE A 279 -9.97 -12.34 -1.74
CA ILE A 279 -8.93 -11.41 -2.19
C ILE A 279 -8.04 -12.09 -3.23
N MET A 280 -7.58 -13.31 -2.98
CA MET A 280 -6.76 -14.07 -3.92
C MET A 280 -7.47 -14.29 -5.27
N GLY A 281 -8.78 -14.57 -5.24
CA GLY A 281 -9.59 -14.68 -6.45
C GLY A 281 -9.72 -13.36 -7.21
N LEU A 282 -9.86 -12.23 -6.51
CA LEU A 282 -9.90 -10.90 -7.12
C LEU A 282 -8.56 -10.53 -7.75
N ILE A 283 -7.45 -10.78 -7.05
CA ILE A 283 -6.09 -10.53 -7.57
C ILE A 283 -5.84 -11.39 -8.82
N SER A 284 -6.20 -12.68 -8.79
CA SER A 284 -6.03 -13.56 -9.95
C SER A 284 -6.84 -13.10 -11.17
N ARG A 285 -8.07 -12.60 -10.96
CA ARG A 285 -8.88 -12.03 -12.05
C ARG A 285 -8.31 -10.71 -12.56
N GLY A 286 -7.80 -9.87 -11.66
CA GLY A 286 -7.10 -8.63 -12.00
C GLY A 286 -5.90 -8.91 -12.91
N ALA A 287 -5.03 -9.84 -12.51
CA ALA A 287 -3.87 -10.24 -13.31
C ALA A 287 -4.25 -10.82 -14.67
N GLN A 288 -5.35 -11.60 -14.76
CA GLN A 288 -5.84 -12.11 -16.04
C GLN A 288 -6.38 -11.01 -16.95
N LEU A 289 -7.10 -10.03 -16.39
CA LEU A 289 -7.63 -8.89 -17.15
C LEU A 289 -6.49 -7.98 -17.66
N GLU A 290 -5.49 -7.74 -16.83
CA GLU A 290 -4.30 -6.96 -17.21
C GLU A 290 -3.55 -7.64 -18.36
N ALA A 291 -3.25 -8.94 -18.23
CA ALA A 291 -2.60 -9.71 -19.29
C ALA A 291 -3.43 -9.76 -20.59
N ALA A 292 -4.76 -9.86 -20.49
CA ALA A 292 -5.64 -9.82 -21.65
C ALA A 292 -5.66 -8.43 -22.31
N SER A 293 -5.66 -7.35 -21.52
CA SER A 293 -5.63 -5.97 -22.02
C SER A 293 -4.31 -5.66 -22.73
N GLU A 294 -3.19 -6.12 -22.19
CA GLU A 294 -1.86 -5.96 -22.80
C GLU A 294 -1.77 -6.74 -24.12
N ALA A 295 -2.28 -7.97 -24.15
CA ALA A 295 -2.34 -8.76 -25.38
C ALA A 295 -3.20 -8.09 -26.46
N ALA A 296 -4.36 -7.52 -26.08
CA ALA A 296 -5.23 -6.79 -27.00
C ALA A 296 -4.56 -5.52 -27.55
N MET A 297 -3.87 -4.74 -26.71
CA MET A 297 -3.10 -3.57 -27.16
C MET A 297 -1.99 -3.94 -28.15
N ARG A 298 -1.24 -5.00 -27.88
CA ARG A 298 -0.20 -5.50 -28.81
C ARG A 298 -0.78 -5.96 -30.14
N GLN A 299 -1.96 -6.58 -30.13
CA GLN A 299 -2.67 -6.96 -31.36
C GLN A 299 -3.11 -5.72 -32.17
N ALA A 300 -3.62 -4.69 -31.50
CA ALA A 300 -4.01 -3.44 -32.14
C ALA A 300 -2.81 -2.74 -32.79
N GLU A 301 -1.68 -2.61 -32.08
CA GLU A 301 -0.45 -2.01 -32.62
C GLU A 301 0.10 -2.78 -33.83
N SER A 302 0.08 -4.12 -33.76
CA SER A 302 0.50 -4.98 -34.87
C SER A 302 -0.40 -4.79 -36.10
N ALA A 303 -1.72 -4.70 -35.89
CA ALA A 303 -2.68 -4.44 -36.96
C ALA A 303 -2.47 -3.03 -37.58
N THR A 304 -2.24 -2.00 -36.77
CA THR A 304 -1.93 -0.65 -37.24
C THR A 304 -0.61 -0.60 -38.03
N LYS A 305 0.42 -1.32 -37.58
CA LYS A 305 1.70 -1.39 -38.29
C LYS A 305 1.59 -2.13 -39.62
N ALA A 306 0.80 -3.21 -39.67
CA ALA A 306 0.50 -3.92 -40.91
C ALA A 306 -0.29 -3.03 -41.89
N ALA A 307 -1.31 -2.32 -41.40
CA ALA A 307 -2.08 -1.36 -42.20
C ALA A 307 -1.19 -0.23 -42.74
N LYS A 308 -0.31 0.35 -41.92
CA LYS A 308 0.64 1.38 -42.34
C LYS A 308 1.64 0.88 -43.39
N THR A 309 2.04 -0.39 -43.30
CA THR A 309 2.93 -1.02 -44.28
C THR A 309 2.22 -1.26 -45.60
N LEU A 310 0.95 -1.69 -45.57
CA LEU A 310 0.10 -1.83 -46.77
C LEU A 310 -0.21 -0.49 -47.42
N MET A 311 -0.51 0.55 -46.62
CA MET A 311 -0.69 1.93 -47.09
C MET A 311 0.55 2.48 -47.81
N ASN A 312 1.74 2.09 -47.36
CA ASN A 312 3.00 2.50 -47.98
C ASN A 312 3.39 1.61 -49.18
N ALA A 313 2.76 0.45 -49.37
CA ALA A 313 3.14 -0.56 -50.36
C ALA A 313 2.17 -0.70 -51.54
N SER A 314 0.96 -0.14 -51.49
CA SER A 314 -0.07 -0.29 -52.54
C SER A 314 -0.46 1.04 -53.20
N GLY A 315 -0.67 0.98 -54.53
CA GLY A 315 -1.07 2.12 -55.36
C GLY A 315 -2.47 2.67 -55.07
N ASP A 316 -2.69 3.91 -55.49
CA ASP A 316 -3.77 4.85 -55.14
C ASP A 316 -5.22 4.32 -55.06
N SER A 317 -5.53 3.15 -55.62
CA SER A 317 -6.86 2.52 -55.56
C SER A 317 -7.16 1.79 -54.24
N GLU A 318 -6.19 1.10 -53.62
CA GLU A 318 -6.41 0.39 -52.34
C GLU A 318 -6.34 1.33 -51.13
N VAL A 319 -5.57 2.41 -51.26
CA VAL A 319 -5.48 3.50 -50.27
C VAL A 319 -6.83 4.19 -50.08
N ALA A 320 -7.59 4.39 -51.17
CA ALA A 320 -8.93 4.97 -51.11
C ALA A 320 -9.94 4.09 -50.35
N GLU A 321 -9.88 2.77 -50.52
CA GLU A 321 -10.77 1.84 -49.82
C GLU A 321 -10.41 1.71 -48.32
N LEU A 322 -9.12 1.71 -47.98
CA LEU A 322 -8.67 1.76 -46.58
C LEU A 322 -9.05 3.07 -45.89
N ASN A 323 -8.92 4.21 -46.57
CA ASN A 323 -9.35 5.50 -46.02
C ASN A 323 -10.86 5.52 -45.75
N ARG A 324 -11.67 4.92 -46.64
CA ARG A 324 -13.12 4.79 -46.42
C ARG A 324 -13.43 3.96 -45.17
N LYS A 325 -12.71 2.85 -44.94
CA LYS A 325 -12.87 2.02 -43.74
C LYS A 325 -12.41 2.71 -42.45
N ILE A 326 -11.36 3.54 -42.52
CA ILE A 326 -10.90 4.32 -41.37
C ILE A 326 -11.92 5.40 -41.01
N GLU A 327 -12.53 6.03 -42.00
CA GLU A 327 -13.58 7.02 -41.80
C GLU A 327 -14.84 6.37 -41.22
N GLU A 328 -15.23 5.19 -41.72
CA GLU A 328 -16.34 4.37 -41.21
C GLU A 328 -16.11 3.96 -39.74
N LEU A 329 -14.93 3.40 -39.42
CA LEU A 329 -14.54 3.07 -38.04
C LEU A 329 -14.46 4.32 -37.14
N GLY A 330 -14.03 5.46 -37.66
CA GLY A 330 -14.03 6.73 -36.93
C GLY A 330 -15.46 7.21 -36.60
N THR A 331 -16.42 7.00 -37.50
CA THR A 331 -17.84 7.30 -37.24
C THR A 331 -18.47 6.34 -36.25
N GLU A 332 -18.14 5.05 -36.30
CA GLU A 332 -18.57 4.06 -35.30
C GLU A 332 -18.00 4.38 -33.92
N LEU A 333 -16.71 4.77 -33.85
CA LEU A 333 -16.06 5.15 -32.61
C LEU A 333 -16.73 6.38 -31.98
N LYS A 334 -17.05 7.41 -32.79
CA LYS A 334 -17.81 8.58 -32.32
C LYS A 334 -19.18 8.18 -31.81
N LYS A 335 -19.90 7.31 -32.51
CA LYS A 335 -21.21 6.82 -32.07
C LYS A 335 -21.11 6.09 -30.73
N ALA A 336 -20.15 5.20 -30.58
CA ALA A 336 -19.88 4.47 -29.33
C ALA A 336 -19.47 5.40 -28.17
N GLN A 337 -18.71 6.46 -28.44
CA GLN A 337 -18.40 7.50 -27.46
C GLN A 337 -19.67 8.24 -27.01
N THR A 338 -20.53 8.63 -27.95
CA THR A 338 -21.82 9.26 -27.61
C THR A 338 -22.66 8.33 -26.75
N ASP A 339 -22.80 7.06 -27.14
CA ASP A 339 -23.57 6.06 -26.41
C ASP A 339 -23.05 5.89 -24.97
N ARG A 340 -21.73 5.78 -24.80
CA ARG A 340 -21.07 5.73 -23.48
C ARG A 340 -21.41 6.97 -22.64
N ASP A 341 -21.33 8.16 -23.22
CA ASP A 341 -21.61 9.40 -22.49
C ASP A 341 -23.09 9.51 -22.11
N THR A 342 -24.02 8.98 -22.93
CA THR A 342 -25.44 8.83 -22.55
C THR A 342 -25.63 7.85 -21.39
N LEU A 343 -24.94 6.71 -21.41
CA LEU A 343 -25.01 5.72 -20.32
C LEU A 343 -24.44 6.29 -19.01
N LEU A 344 -23.36 7.06 -19.08
CA LEU A 344 -22.81 7.78 -17.91
C LEU A 344 -23.85 8.73 -17.30
N LYS A 345 -24.52 9.55 -18.12
CA LYS A 345 -25.59 10.44 -17.65
C LYS A 345 -26.77 9.68 -17.05
N GLN A 346 -27.14 8.53 -17.62
CA GLN A 346 -28.18 7.67 -17.06
C GLN A 346 -27.77 7.11 -15.70
N ALA A 347 -26.52 6.69 -15.54
CA ALA A 347 -25.98 6.20 -14.27
C ALA A 347 -25.93 7.30 -13.19
N GLU A 348 -25.49 8.51 -13.53
CA GLU A 348 -25.49 9.67 -12.62
C GLU A 348 -26.91 10.04 -12.15
N SER A 349 -27.89 9.99 -13.06
CA SER A 349 -29.30 10.21 -12.72
C SER A 349 -29.82 9.13 -11.75
N LEU A 350 -29.49 7.86 -12.01
CA LEU A 350 -29.86 6.75 -11.14
C LEU A 350 -29.22 6.88 -9.75
N GLN A 351 -27.96 7.32 -9.69
CA GLN A 351 -27.24 7.57 -8.45
C GLN A 351 -27.92 8.68 -7.63
N THR A 352 -28.34 9.76 -8.30
CA THR A 352 -29.05 10.87 -7.65
C THR A 352 -30.38 10.42 -7.04
N GLU A 353 -31.15 9.57 -7.75
CA GLU A 353 -32.39 9.00 -7.22
C GLU A 353 -32.13 8.03 -6.06
N TYR A 354 -31.05 7.23 -6.13
CA TYR A 354 -30.64 6.37 -5.01
C TYR A 354 -30.33 7.20 -3.76
N ASP A 355 -29.53 8.26 -3.90
CA ASP A 355 -29.17 9.14 -2.79
C ASP A 355 -30.40 9.81 -2.20
N ARG A 356 -31.34 10.27 -3.06
CA ARG A 356 -32.63 10.82 -2.63
C ARG A 356 -33.46 9.81 -1.82
N VAL A 357 -33.58 8.57 -2.30
CA VAL A 357 -34.34 7.51 -1.59
C VAL A 357 -33.67 7.15 -0.27
N SER A 358 -32.33 7.10 -0.24
CA SER A 358 -31.55 6.90 0.97
C SER A 358 -31.82 8.02 2.00
N ASP A 359 -31.84 9.28 1.57
CA ASP A 359 -32.16 10.43 2.41
C ASP A 359 -33.59 10.36 2.99
N LEU A 360 -34.55 9.89 2.18
CA LEU A 360 -35.93 9.68 2.63
C LEU A 360 -36.02 8.55 3.65
N LEU A 361 -35.26 7.46 3.47
CA LEU A 361 -35.19 6.35 4.42
C LEU A 361 -34.64 6.84 5.77
N VAL A 362 -33.55 7.61 5.76
CA VAL A 362 -32.95 8.21 6.96
C VAL A 362 -33.97 9.13 7.66
N LYS A 363 -34.68 9.97 6.92
CA LYS A 363 -35.73 10.84 7.49
C LYS A 363 -36.89 10.04 8.10
N PHE A 364 -37.30 8.95 7.44
CA PHE A 364 -38.35 8.06 7.95
C PHE A 364 -37.92 7.31 9.22
N GLU A 365 -36.68 6.79 9.27
CA GLU A 365 -36.12 6.17 10.47
C GLU A 365 -36.04 7.17 11.63
N VAL A 366 -35.57 8.39 11.39
CA VAL A 366 -35.53 9.44 12.43
C VAL A 366 -36.93 9.78 12.94
N PHE A 367 -37.92 9.91 12.04
CA PHE A 367 -39.31 10.20 12.40
C PHE A 367 -39.95 9.04 13.20
N PHE A 368 -39.68 7.79 12.83
CA PHE A 368 -40.23 6.61 13.51
C PHE A 368 -39.61 6.37 14.90
N PHE A 369 -38.30 6.58 15.04
CA PHE A 369 -37.59 6.42 16.32
C PHE A 369 -37.78 7.59 17.29
N HIS A 370 -37.96 8.83 16.81
CA HIS A 370 -38.21 10.00 17.68
C HIS A 370 -39.69 10.34 17.88
N GLY A 371 -40.59 9.84 17.01
CA GLY A 371 -42.04 10.03 17.14
C GLY A 371 -42.72 9.10 18.16
N SER A 372 -42.00 8.12 18.72
CA SER A 372 -42.52 7.19 19.74
C SER A 372 -42.26 7.66 21.19
N ALA A 373 -41.83 8.91 21.38
CA ALA A 373 -41.47 9.49 22.68
C ALA A 373 -42.38 10.66 23.10
N LEU A 374 -43.63 10.70 22.60
CA LEU A 374 -44.68 11.61 23.07
C LEU A 374 -45.92 10.84 23.52
#